data_AF-A0A662CN71-F1
#
_entry.id   AF-A0A662CN71-F1
#
_cell.length_a   1.000
_cell.length_b   1.000
_cell.length_c   1.000
_cell.angle_alpha   90.00
_cell.angle_beta   90.00
_cell.angle_gamma   90.00
#
_symmetry.space_group_name_H-M   'P 1'
#
loop_
_entity.id
_entity.type
_entity.pdbx_description
1 polymer ?
#
loop_
_entity_poly.entity_id
_entity_poly.type
_entity_poly.pdbx_seq_one_letter_code
_entity_poly.pdbx_strand_id
1 'polypeptide(L)'
;MVILSFGSGLNMEDLSEKNIDKFRELVDYAHGKGIELGGYSLFSSRKIGPETDVIDLESGKPGGAKFGFAPCAGSQWGLDYYQKLEVFMDETGFNVLEHDGPYPGDFCASTTHPGHDGNGDSQWKQWRQVTAFYKRLRAKGIYMNLPDIYHLSGSNKIGIGYREVNWSLPREQQILLGRQNIYDGTWLKPPSMAWTFVPLTQYHGGGTDATLEPLADHLHEYDAHMTQNYGSGVQACYRGPRLYDTEETRELVTRKIAHYKKYRDILNADVIHLRRPDGRDWDGILHVDPKLEIKGYALLYNPTEEDLIRQIRLPLYYTGLSETANISIGDGSYTEHLISRDYSVEVNVTIPAHGYISLIVK
;
A
#
# COMPACT_ATOMS: atom_id res chain seq x y z
N MET A 1 -0.09 3.25 12.19
CA MET A 1 -0.74 1.93 12.21
C MET A 1 0.31 0.84 12.29
N VAL A 2 0.06 -0.20 13.08
CA VAL A 2 0.82 -1.46 13.09
C VAL A 2 -0.16 -2.60 12.78
N ILE A 3 0.22 -3.48 11.86
CA ILE A 3 -0.57 -4.66 11.49
C ILE A 3 0.19 -5.89 11.94
N LEU A 4 -0.42 -6.67 12.84
CA LEU A 4 0.14 -7.91 13.34
C LEU A 4 0.00 -8.99 12.25
N SER A 5 1.13 -9.44 11.71
CA SER A 5 1.18 -10.46 10.66
C SER A 5 1.30 -11.89 11.23
N PHE A 6 1.39 -12.88 10.35
CA PHE A 6 1.74 -14.26 10.71
C PHE A 6 2.99 -14.32 11.59
N GLY A 7 2.98 -15.21 12.58
CA GLY A 7 4.08 -15.37 13.54
C GLY A 7 4.00 -14.45 14.76
N SER A 8 3.14 -13.41 14.75
CA SER A 8 2.85 -12.60 15.95
C SER A 8 2.06 -13.35 17.04
N GLY A 9 1.51 -14.52 16.69
CA GLY A 9 0.58 -15.26 17.55
C GLY A 9 -0.83 -14.66 17.60
N LEU A 10 -1.18 -13.77 16.66
CA LEU A 10 -2.55 -13.31 16.45
C LEU A 10 -3.42 -14.43 15.90
N ASN A 11 -4.58 -14.64 16.53
CA ASN A 11 -5.65 -15.49 16.05
C ASN A 11 -6.99 -14.80 16.29
N MET A 12 -7.56 -14.17 15.26
CA MET A 12 -8.84 -13.46 15.36
C MET A 12 -10.06 -14.40 15.30
N GLU A 13 -9.85 -15.69 15.02
CA GLU A 13 -10.92 -16.71 15.01
C GLU A 13 -11.14 -17.34 16.40
N ASP A 14 -10.23 -17.12 17.35
CA ASP A 14 -10.35 -17.56 18.75
C ASP A 14 -10.96 -16.45 19.62
N LEU A 15 -12.23 -16.61 19.98
CA LEU A 15 -12.98 -15.67 20.82
C LEU A 15 -12.93 -16.02 22.32
N SER A 16 -11.98 -16.84 22.76
CA SER A 16 -11.80 -17.08 24.19
C SER A 16 -11.43 -15.79 24.92
N GLU A 17 -11.94 -15.62 26.13
CA GLU A 17 -11.68 -14.45 26.99
C GLU A 17 -10.17 -14.19 27.12
N LYS A 18 -9.38 -15.25 27.33
CA LYS A 18 -7.92 -15.17 27.40
C LYS A 18 -7.29 -14.54 26.15
N ASN A 19 -7.76 -14.87 24.96
CA ASN A 19 -7.20 -14.35 23.70
C ASN A 19 -7.64 -12.90 23.47
N ILE A 20 -8.91 -12.59 23.74
CA ILE A 20 -9.45 -11.24 23.65
C ILE A 20 -8.72 -10.31 24.62
N ASP A 21 -8.57 -10.69 25.90
CA ASP A 21 -7.91 -9.86 26.91
C ASP A 21 -6.45 -9.56 26.55
N LYS A 22 -5.72 -10.58 26.06
CA LYS A 22 -4.35 -10.43 25.59
C LYS A 22 -4.23 -9.34 24.51
N PHE A 23 -5.13 -9.35 23.52
CA PHE A 23 -5.05 -8.39 22.42
C PHE A 23 -5.65 -7.04 22.78
N ARG A 24 -6.65 -6.99 23.68
CA ARG A 24 -7.16 -5.74 24.24
C ARG A 24 -6.07 -4.99 25.01
N GLU A 25 -5.32 -5.68 25.87
CA GLU A 25 -4.19 -5.08 26.61
C GLU A 25 -3.14 -4.50 25.64
N LEU A 26 -2.84 -5.20 24.56
CA LEU A 26 -1.90 -4.74 23.53
C LEU A 26 -2.43 -3.52 22.77
N VAL A 27 -3.73 -3.48 22.46
CA VAL A 27 -4.39 -2.34 21.82
C VAL A 27 -4.36 -1.13 22.75
N ASP A 28 -4.73 -1.29 24.02
CA ASP A 28 -4.72 -0.22 25.01
C ASP A 28 -3.30 0.37 25.17
N TYR A 29 -2.28 -0.50 25.20
CA TYR A 29 -0.89 -0.07 25.19
C TYR A 29 -0.53 0.75 23.94
N ALA A 30 -0.93 0.28 22.75
CA ALA A 30 -0.67 0.97 21.49
C ALA A 30 -1.39 2.33 21.43
N HIS A 31 -2.65 2.40 21.86
CA HIS A 31 -3.44 3.64 21.94
C HIS A 31 -2.81 4.63 22.92
N GLY A 32 -2.29 4.15 24.06
CA GLY A 32 -1.50 4.96 24.99
C GLY A 32 -0.23 5.59 24.39
N LYS A 33 0.21 5.09 23.21
CA LYS A 33 1.31 5.66 22.41
C LYS A 33 0.83 6.41 21.15
N GLY A 34 -0.47 6.56 20.95
CA GLY A 34 -1.05 7.15 19.74
C GLY A 34 -0.87 6.28 18.49
N ILE A 35 -0.73 4.96 18.68
CA ILE A 35 -0.55 3.99 17.60
C ILE A 35 -1.83 3.18 17.42
N GLU A 36 -2.40 3.25 16.22
CA GLU A 36 -3.47 2.34 15.80
C GLU A 36 -2.91 0.93 15.57
N LEU A 37 -3.63 -0.08 16.06
CA LEU A 37 -3.24 -1.48 15.96
C LEU A 37 -4.29 -2.28 15.18
N GLY A 38 -3.84 -3.28 14.43
CA GLY A 38 -4.73 -4.17 13.71
C GLY A 38 -4.08 -5.50 13.37
N GLY A 39 -4.78 -6.29 12.56
CA GLY A 39 -4.42 -7.68 12.30
C GLY A 39 -4.52 -8.06 10.83
N TYR A 40 -3.63 -8.96 10.44
CA TYR A 40 -3.73 -9.68 9.18
C TYR A 40 -4.63 -10.91 9.33
N SER A 41 -5.54 -11.12 8.38
CA SER A 41 -6.36 -12.32 8.27
C SER A 41 -6.26 -12.92 6.87
N LEU A 42 -5.98 -14.23 6.78
CA LEU A 42 -5.99 -14.98 5.53
C LEU A 42 -7.28 -15.77 5.39
N PHE A 43 -8.04 -15.51 4.34
CA PHE A 43 -9.24 -16.27 4.01
C PHE A 43 -8.95 -17.42 3.02
N SER A 44 -8.36 -17.10 1.87
CA SER A 44 -8.06 -18.06 0.79
C SER A 44 -6.67 -18.70 0.94
N SER A 45 -6.33 -19.64 0.06
CA SER A 45 -5.09 -20.44 0.14
C SER A 45 -5.02 -21.29 1.41
N ARG A 46 -6.19 -21.59 1.99
CA ARG A 46 -6.39 -22.43 3.17
C ARG A 46 -7.27 -23.61 2.78
N LYS A 47 -6.96 -24.76 3.37
CA LYS A 47 -7.80 -25.95 3.31
C LYS A 47 -8.40 -26.18 4.69
N ILE A 48 -9.71 -26.08 4.81
CA ILE A 48 -10.39 -26.30 6.09
C ILE A 48 -10.91 -27.73 6.14
N GLY A 49 -11.66 -28.14 5.13
CA GLY A 49 -12.28 -29.46 5.07
C GLY A 49 -13.30 -29.57 3.93
N PRO A 50 -13.61 -30.80 3.48
CA PRO A 50 -14.51 -31.03 2.35
C PRO A 50 -15.93 -30.48 2.53
N GLU A 51 -16.37 -30.28 3.78
CA GLU A 51 -17.66 -29.70 4.15
C GLU A 51 -17.69 -28.16 4.15
N THR A 52 -16.52 -27.52 4.00
CA THR A 52 -16.34 -26.07 4.08
C THR A 52 -15.78 -25.50 2.78
N ASP A 53 -14.83 -26.22 2.18
CA ASP A 53 -14.07 -25.78 1.04
C ASP A 53 -14.95 -25.65 -0.20
N VAL A 54 -14.55 -24.75 -1.09
CA VAL A 54 -15.17 -24.57 -2.40
C VAL A 54 -15.18 -25.90 -3.17
N ILE A 55 -16.33 -26.25 -3.73
CA ILE A 55 -16.51 -27.47 -4.54
C ILE A 55 -16.40 -27.13 -6.02
N ASP A 56 -15.47 -27.79 -6.70
CA ASP A 56 -15.30 -27.68 -8.14
C ASP A 56 -16.47 -28.33 -8.89
N LEU A 57 -16.94 -27.65 -9.95
CA LEU A 57 -18.13 -28.05 -10.70
C LEU A 57 -17.93 -29.36 -11.46
N GLU A 58 -16.74 -29.58 -12.03
CA GLU A 58 -16.47 -30.74 -12.88
C GLU A 58 -16.21 -32.00 -12.05
N SER A 59 -15.39 -31.88 -11.01
CA SER A 59 -14.97 -33.01 -10.18
C SER A 59 -15.93 -33.33 -9.03
N GLY A 60 -16.78 -32.38 -8.62
CA GLY A 60 -17.66 -32.51 -7.46
C GLY A 60 -16.90 -32.64 -6.13
N LYS A 61 -15.64 -32.19 -6.10
CA LYS A 61 -14.73 -32.31 -4.94
C LYS A 61 -14.16 -30.94 -4.55
N PRO A 62 -13.62 -30.80 -3.33
CA PRO A 62 -12.91 -29.58 -2.93
C PRO A 62 -11.80 -29.19 -3.91
N GLY A 63 -11.84 -27.96 -4.42
CA GLY A 63 -10.91 -27.47 -5.44
C GLY A 63 -11.53 -26.41 -6.35
N GLY A 64 -10.87 -26.10 -7.47
CA GLY A 64 -11.37 -25.14 -8.46
C GLY A 64 -11.27 -23.67 -8.05
N ALA A 65 -10.79 -23.39 -6.83
CA ALA A 65 -10.54 -22.03 -6.36
C ALA A 65 -9.39 -21.37 -7.11
N LYS A 66 -9.49 -20.06 -7.31
CA LYS A 66 -8.53 -19.25 -8.09
C LYS A 66 -7.08 -19.37 -7.59
N PHE A 67 -6.90 -19.56 -6.29
CA PHE A 67 -5.60 -19.70 -5.63
C PHE A 67 -5.36 -21.12 -5.08
N GLY A 68 -5.86 -22.13 -5.79
CA GLY A 68 -5.69 -23.55 -5.45
C GLY A 68 -6.80 -24.06 -4.54
N PHE A 69 -6.78 -23.68 -3.27
CA PHE A 69 -7.78 -24.07 -2.27
C PHE A 69 -8.31 -22.85 -1.54
N ALA A 70 -9.62 -22.81 -1.29
CA ALA A 70 -10.24 -21.79 -0.48
C ALA A 70 -11.47 -22.34 0.26
N PRO A 71 -11.73 -21.89 1.50
CA PRO A 71 -13.03 -22.06 2.12
C PRO A 71 -14.11 -21.30 1.33
N CYS A 72 -15.32 -21.84 1.25
CA CYS A 72 -16.45 -21.11 0.70
C CYS A 72 -16.96 -20.11 1.74
N ALA A 73 -17.09 -18.82 1.40
CA ALA A 73 -17.63 -17.83 2.32
C ALA A 73 -19.09 -18.14 2.72
N GLY A 74 -19.83 -18.82 1.83
CA GLY A 74 -21.19 -19.28 2.09
C GLY A 74 -21.30 -20.61 2.84
N SER A 75 -20.19 -21.28 3.17
CA SER A 75 -20.23 -22.42 4.09
C SER A 75 -20.57 -21.96 5.52
N GLN A 76 -20.95 -22.88 6.41
CA GLN A 76 -21.17 -22.53 7.82
C GLN A 76 -19.90 -21.95 8.45
N TRP A 77 -18.74 -22.55 8.18
CA TRP A 77 -17.45 -22.02 8.63
C TRP A 77 -17.19 -20.61 8.10
N GLY A 78 -17.51 -20.36 6.83
CA GLY A 78 -17.37 -19.04 6.21
C GLY A 78 -18.23 -17.99 6.90
N LEU A 79 -19.51 -18.29 7.17
CA LEU A 79 -20.40 -17.40 7.94
C LEU A 79 -19.82 -17.10 9.34
N ASP A 80 -19.40 -18.14 10.06
CA ASP A 80 -18.82 -18.03 11.40
C ASP A 80 -17.52 -17.22 11.39
N TYR A 81 -16.69 -17.37 10.35
CA TYR A 81 -15.43 -16.66 10.21
C TYR A 81 -15.62 -15.14 10.20
N TYR A 82 -16.52 -14.62 9.36
CA TYR A 82 -16.76 -13.16 9.31
C TYR A 82 -17.37 -12.65 10.61
N GLN A 83 -18.26 -13.43 11.24
CA GLN A 83 -18.81 -13.09 12.55
C GLN A 83 -17.72 -13.01 13.62
N LYS A 84 -16.81 -14.00 13.66
CA LYS A 84 -15.71 -14.03 14.62
C LYS A 84 -14.77 -12.84 14.45
N LEU A 85 -14.38 -12.51 13.21
CA LEU A 85 -13.56 -11.32 12.97
C LEU A 85 -14.23 -10.04 13.46
N GLU A 86 -15.54 -9.89 13.20
CA GLU A 86 -16.30 -8.73 13.65
C GLU A 86 -16.36 -8.63 15.18
N VAL A 87 -16.68 -9.73 15.87
CA VAL A 87 -16.69 -9.78 17.34
C VAL A 87 -15.30 -9.52 17.91
N PHE A 88 -14.26 -10.14 17.36
CA PHE A 88 -12.89 -9.95 17.82
C PHE A 88 -12.48 -8.48 17.75
N MET A 89 -12.80 -7.79 16.66
CA MET A 89 -12.50 -6.36 16.51
C MET A 89 -13.27 -5.50 17.49
N ASP A 90 -14.57 -5.78 17.68
CA ASP A 90 -15.41 -5.06 18.63
C ASP A 90 -14.91 -5.22 20.07
N GLU A 91 -14.49 -6.41 20.45
CA GLU A 91 -14.05 -6.75 21.81
C GLU A 91 -12.63 -6.28 22.13
N THR A 92 -11.75 -6.18 21.11
CA THR A 92 -10.34 -5.79 21.30
C THR A 92 -10.07 -4.32 21.02
N GLY A 93 -10.92 -3.64 20.25
CA GLY A 93 -10.69 -2.25 19.84
C GLY A 93 -9.69 -2.09 18.67
N PHE A 94 -9.48 -3.14 17.88
CA PHE A 94 -8.64 -3.07 16.67
C PHE A 94 -9.10 -1.96 15.73
N ASN A 95 -8.14 -1.28 15.10
CA ASN A 95 -8.37 -0.16 14.19
C ASN A 95 -8.21 -0.55 12.72
N VAL A 96 -7.46 -1.63 12.43
CA VAL A 96 -7.07 -1.98 11.06
C VAL A 96 -7.31 -3.46 10.79
N LEU A 97 -7.82 -3.76 9.60
CA LEU A 97 -7.88 -5.10 9.05
C LEU A 97 -7.07 -5.16 7.75
N GLU A 98 -6.03 -5.99 7.72
CA GLU A 98 -5.46 -6.47 6.48
C GLU A 98 -6.13 -7.80 6.13
N HIS A 99 -7.06 -7.78 5.17
CA HIS A 99 -7.85 -8.96 4.81
C HIS A 99 -7.43 -9.46 3.42
N ASP A 100 -6.74 -10.59 3.41
CA ASP A 100 -6.28 -11.22 2.20
C ASP A 100 -7.12 -12.46 1.91
N GLY A 101 -7.53 -12.64 0.65
CA GLY A 101 -8.09 -13.89 0.20
C GLY A 101 -9.58 -13.96 -0.11
N PRO A 102 -10.52 -13.17 0.46
CA PRO A 102 -11.91 -13.34 0.07
C PRO A 102 -12.17 -13.13 -1.42
N TYR A 103 -11.41 -12.22 -2.06
CA TYR A 103 -11.57 -11.79 -3.46
C TYR A 103 -13.06 -11.55 -3.79
N PRO A 104 -13.57 -11.60 -5.02
CA PRO A 104 -15.01 -11.59 -5.25
C PRO A 104 -15.72 -12.90 -4.86
N GLY A 105 -15.04 -13.82 -4.18
CA GLY A 105 -15.46 -15.20 -3.96
C GLY A 105 -15.15 -16.13 -5.15
N ASP A 106 -15.00 -17.41 -4.84
CA ASP A 106 -14.82 -18.48 -5.82
C ASP A 106 -16.16 -19.11 -6.24
N PHE A 107 -16.22 -19.70 -7.43
CA PHE A 107 -17.37 -20.49 -7.85
C PHE A 107 -17.43 -21.79 -7.05
N CYS A 108 -18.58 -22.12 -6.48
CA CYS A 108 -18.75 -23.25 -5.58
C CYS A 108 -20.00 -24.03 -5.98
N ALA A 109 -19.81 -25.28 -6.40
CA ALA A 109 -20.88 -26.17 -6.82
C ALA A 109 -21.61 -26.87 -5.67
N SER A 110 -21.23 -26.60 -4.42
CA SER A 110 -21.90 -27.17 -3.25
C SER A 110 -23.37 -26.78 -3.19
N THR A 111 -24.25 -27.76 -2.98
CA THR A 111 -25.68 -27.55 -2.73
C THR A 111 -26.04 -27.68 -1.24
N THR A 112 -25.05 -27.91 -0.38
CA THR A 112 -25.22 -28.09 1.07
C THR A 112 -24.70 -26.91 1.89
N HIS A 113 -23.94 -26.01 1.27
CA HIS A 113 -23.50 -24.77 1.94
C HIS A 113 -24.70 -23.83 2.14
N PRO A 114 -24.95 -23.33 3.36
CA PRO A 114 -26.17 -22.57 3.67
C PRO A 114 -26.24 -21.19 2.99
N GLY A 115 -25.10 -20.64 2.57
CA GLY A 115 -25.00 -19.29 2.02
C GLY A 115 -25.27 -19.19 0.52
N HIS A 116 -25.51 -20.29 -0.20
CA HIS A 116 -25.87 -20.28 -1.63
C HIS A 116 -26.59 -21.56 -2.08
N ASP A 117 -27.23 -21.53 -3.26
CA ASP A 117 -28.05 -22.64 -3.76
C ASP A 117 -27.29 -23.56 -4.74
N GLY A 118 -26.10 -23.13 -5.18
CA GLY A 118 -25.18 -23.94 -5.98
C GLY A 118 -24.22 -23.08 -6.79
N ASN A 119 -23.65 -23.63 -7.85
CA ASN A 119 -22.68 -22.91 -8.68
C ASN A 119 -23.23 -21.62 -9.30
N GLY A 120 -24.52 -21.58 -9.63
CA GLY A 120 -25.13 -20.47 -10.37
C GLY A 120 -25.22 -19.15 -9.60
N ASP A 121 -25.22 -19.19 -8.27
CA ASP A 121 -25.35 -18.01 -7.41
C ASP A 121 -24.21 -17.88 -6.39
N SER A 122 -23.33 -18.88 -6.25
CA SER A 122 -22.32 -18.95 -5.20
C SER A 122 -21.39 -17.74 -5.19
N GLN A 123 -20.87 -17.32 -6.34
CA GLN A 123 -19.91 -16.20 -6.38
C GLN A 123 -20.60 -14.90 -5.96
N TRP A 124 -21.80 -14.65 -6.48
CA TRP A 124 -22.56 -13.45 -6.13
C TRP A 124 -22.91 -13.39 -4.65
N LYS A 125 -23.45 -14.49 -4.07
CA LYS A 125 -23.82 -14.51 -2.65
C LYS A 125 -22.60 -14.40 -1.72
N GLN A 126 -21.47 -15.02 -2.08
CA GLN A 126 -20.21 -14.83 -1.36
C GLN A 126 -19.72 -13.38 -1.44
N TRP A 127 -19.69 -12.76 -2.63
CA TRP A 127 -19.35 -11.34 -2.78
C TRP A 127 -20.26 -10.44 -1.95
N ARG A 128 -21.57 -10.71 -1.90
CA ARG A 128 -22.53 -9.98 -1.07
C ARG A 128 -22.21 -10.06 0.42
N GLN A 129 -21.79 -11.22 0.90
CA GLN A 129 -21.36 -11.41 2.28
C GLN A 129 -20.09 -10.63 2.60
N VAL A 130 -19.06 -10.74 1.74
CA VAL A 130 -17.78 -10.02 1.87
C VAL A 130 -18.00 -8.51 1.89
N THR A 131 -18.77 -7.98 0.93
CA THR A 131 -19.06 -6.54 0.86
C THR A 131 -19.90 -6.04 2.03
N ALA A 132 -20.85 -6.85 2.53
CA ALA A 132 -21.62 -6.49 3.70
C ALA A 132 -20.74 -6.39 4.96
N PHE A 133 -19.82 -7.35 5.13
CA PHE A 133 -18.82 -7.32 6.21
C PHE A 133 -17.95 -6.06 6.15
N TYR A 134 -17.36 -5.75 4.99
CA TYR A 134 -16.53 -4.55 4.84
C TYR A 134 -17.30 -3.24 5.08
N LYS A 135 -18.55 -3.15 4.65
CA LYS A 135 -19.40 -1.98 4.95
C LYS A 135 -19.64 -1.81 6.45
N ARG A 136 -19.87 -2.90 7.19
CA ARG A 136 -20.05 -2.85 8.65
C ARG A 136 -18.76 -2.42 9.35
N LEU A 137 -17.62 -2.99 8.98
CA LEU A 137 -16.32 -2.58 9.50
C LEU A 137 -16.03 -1.10 9.20
N ARG A 138 -16.33 -0.64 7.99
CA ARG A 138 -16.14 0.77 7.63
C ARG A 138 -17.01 1.70 8.46
N ALA A 139 -18.26 1.31 8.72
CA ALA A 139 -19.18 2.08 9.57
C ALA A 139 -18.67 2.21 11.02
N LYS A 140 -17.86 1.27 11.49
CA LYS A 140 -17.17 1.29 12.78
C LYS A 140 -15.84 2.06 12.77
N GLY A 141 -15.44 2.61 11.63
CA GLY A 141 -14.18 3.35 11.48
C GLY A 141 -12.95 2.46 11.25
N ILE A 142 -13.12 1.16 11.07
CA ILE A 142 -12.00 0.24 10.79
C ILE A 142 -11.36 0.59 9.44
N TYR A 143 -10.04 0.71 9.45
CA TYR A 143 -9.23 0.92 8.26
C TYR A 143 -8.96 -0.41 7.56
N MET A 144 -9.23 -0.48 6.26
CA MET A 144 -9.10 -1.71 5.47
C MET A 144 -7.93 -1.63 4.49
N ASN A 145 -6.95 -2.51 4.68
CA ASN A 145 -5.85 -2.77 3.75
C ASN A 145 -6.15 -4.06 2.97
N LEU A 146 -6.61 -3.95 1.72
CA LEU A 146 -7.05 -5.11 0.94
C LEU A 146 -6.27 -5.24 -0.37
N PRO A 147 -6.04 -6.45 -0.89
CA PRO A 147 -5.44 -6.63 -2.21
C PRO A 147 -6.42 -6.41 -3.38
N ASP A 148 -7.73 -6.29 -3.11
CA ASP A 148 -8.78 -6.31 -4.13
C ASP A 148 -9.70 -5.07 -4.13
N ILE A 149 -10.45 -4.87 -5.22
CA ILE A 149 -11.23 -3.65 -5.50
C ILE A 149 -12.54 -3.63 -4.70
N TYR A 150 -12.48 -3.04 -3.51
CA TYR A 150 -13.63 -2.89 -2.61
C TYR A 150 -13.92 -1.46 -2.19
N HIS A 151 -13.43 -0.44 -2.93
CA HIS A 151 -13.56 0.97 -2.54
C HIS A 151 -15.01 1.41 -2.33
N LEU A 152 -15.92 0.94 -3.20
CA LEU A 152 -17.38 1.21 -3.08
C LEU A 152 -18.09 0.33 -2.04
N SER A 153 -17.34 -0.54 -1.35
CA SER A 153 -17.83 -1.45 -0.32
C SER A 153 -17.05 -1.35 0.98
N GLY A 154 -16.27 -0.29 1.17
CA GLY A 154 -15.65 0.06 2.44
C GLY A 154 -14.13 0.09 2.44
N SER A 155 -13.44 -0.51 1.46
CA SER A 155 -11.97 -0.55 1.50
C SER A 155 -11.35 0.85 1.41
N ASN A 156 -10.27 1.08 2.16
CA ASN A 156 -9.57 2.36 2.14
C ASN A 156 -8.56 2.44 1.01
N LYS A 157 -7.90 1.31 0.71
CA LYS A 157 -6.84 1.23 -0.28
C LYS A 157 -6.75 -0.14 -0.93
N ILE A 158 -6.14 -0.18 -2.11
CA ILE A 158 -5.83 -1.38 -2.89
C ILE A 158 -4.34 -1.43 -3.25
N GLY A 159 -3.82 -2.63 -3.52
CA GLY A 159 -2.45 -2.81 -3.99
C GLY A 159 -2.15 -1.91 -5.20
N ILE A 160 -0.93 -1.36 -5.23
CA ILE A 160 -0.46 -0.47 -6.30
C ILE A 160 -0.34 -1.23 -7.63
N GLY A 161 -0.19 -2.55 -7.59
CA GLY A 161 -0.01 -3.43 -8.75
C GLY A 161 1.32 -4.20 -8.76
N TYR A 162 2.03 -4.25 -7.63
CA TYR A 162 3.29 -5.01 -7.51
C TYR A 162 3.04 -6.53 -7.51
N ARG A 163 4.04 -7.32 -7.91
CA ARG A 163 4.05 -8.77 -7.72
C ARG A 163 4.99 -9.12 -6.58
N GLU A 164 4.57 -10.01 -5.70
CA GLU A 164 5.37 -10.35 -4.52
C GLU A 164 6.75 -10.94 -4.84
N VAL A 165 6.84 -11.76 -5.88
CA VAL A 165 8.12 -12.36 -6.31
C VAL A 165 9.13 -11.32 -6.80
N ASN A 166 8.70 -10.08 -7.08
CA ASN A 166 9.62 -9.00 -7.42
C ASN A 166 10.56 -8.63 -6.26
N TRP A 167 10.19 -8.96 -5.03
CA TRP A 167 11.04 -8.78 -3.84
C TRP A 167 12.21 -9.77 -3.79
N SER A 168 12.29 -10.71 -4.74
CA SER A 168 13.45 -11.58 -4.93
C SER A 168 14.46 -11.02 -5.94
N LEU A 169 14.17 -9.87 -6.56
CA LEU A 169 15.11 -9.17 -7.43
C LEU A 169 16.18 -8.43 -6.61
N PRO A 170 17.34 -8.10 -7.18
CA PRO A 170 18.32 -7.23 -6.53
C PRO A 170 17.70 -5.88 -6.10
N ARG A 171 18.15 -5.30 -4.96
CA ARG A 171 17.58 -4.05 -4.41
C ARG A 171 17.47 -2.91 -5.43
N GLU A 172 18.48 -2.72 -6.28
CA GLU A 172 18.46 -1.70 -7.35
C GLU A 172 17.24 -1.86 -8.30
N GLN A 173 16.91 -3.11 -8.64
CA GLN A 173 15.78 -3.43 -9.52
C GLN A 173 14.45 -3.27 -8.78
N GLN A 174 14.42 -3.60 -7.49
CA GLN A 174 13.24 -3.36 -6.64
C GLN A 174 12.90 -1.87 -6.59
N ILE A 175 13.90 -1.00 -6.47
CA ILE A 175 13.74 0.46 -6.45
C ILE A 175 13.14 0.95 -7.79
N LEU A 176 13.79 0.61 -8.92
CA LEU A 176 13.31 1.02 -10.25
C LEU A 176 11.88 0.51 -10.52
N LEU A 177 11.63 -0.76 -10.24
CA LEU A 177 10.33 -1.39 -10.44
C LEU A 177 9.28 -0.83 -9.49
N GLY A 178 9.65 -0.47 -8.26
CA GLY A 178 8.79 0.23 -7.31
C GLY A 178 8.32 1.57 -7.87
N ARG A 179 9.20 2.35 -8.49
CA ARG A 179 8.80 3.59 -9.18
C ARG A 179 7.91 3.33 -10.39
N GLN A 180 8.15 2.26 -11.14
CA GLN A 180 7.24 1.86 -12.25
C GLN A 180 5.85 1.52 -11.72
N ASN A 181 5.76 0.76 -10.61
CA ASN A 181 4.49 0.44 -9.98
C ASN A 181 3.78 1.71 -9.52
N ILE A 182 4.48 2.67 -8.92
CA ILE A 182 3.90 3.97 -8.53
C ILE A 182 3.37 4.71 -9.76
N TYR A 183 4.19 4.86 -10.81
CA TYR A 183 3.80 5.55 -12.03
C TYR A 183 2.58 4.90 -12.68
N ASP A 184 2.63 3.60 -12.94
CA ASP A 184 1.57 2.87 -13.63
C ASP A 184 0.31 2.73 -12.76
N GLY A 185 0.50 2.49 -11.46
CA GLY A 185 -0.56 2.25 -10.50
C GLY A 185 -1.38 3.49 -10.12
N THR A 186 -0.91 4.70 -10.43
CA THR A 186 -1.57 5.97 -10.12
C THR A 186 -2.35 6.58 -11.28
N TRP A 187 -2.40 5.92 -12.45
CA TRP A 187 -3.24 6.37 -13.58
C TRP A 187 -4.74 6.20 -13.34
N LEU A 188 -5.13 5.18 -12.56
CA LEU A 188 -6.54 4.79 -12.38
C LEU A 188 -7.07 5.09 -10.97
N LYS A 189 -6.22 5.63 -10.09
CA LYS A 189 -6.56 5.93 -8.69
C LYS A 189 -5.58 6.96 -8.13
N PRO A 190 -6.02 7.85 -7.23
CA PRO A 190 -5.12 8.75 -6.53
C PRO A 190 -4.12 7.93 -5.68
N PRO A 191 -2.91 8.45 -5.44
CA PRO A 191 -1.89 7.71 -4.70
C PRO A 191 -2.32 7.30 -3.29
N SER A 192 -3.14 8.13 -2.65
CA SER A 192 -3.68 7.87 -1.31
C SER A 192 -4.59 6.63 -1.24
N MET A 193 -5.13 6.16 -2.37
CA MET A 193 -5.91 4.91 -2.46
C MET A 193 -5.03 3.68 -2.75
N ALA A 194 -3.72 3.85 -2.84
CA ALA A 194 -2.80 2.78 -3.20
C ALA A 194 -1.88 2.39 -2.02
N TRP A 195 -1.55 1.12 -1.95
CA TRP A 195 -0.50 0.62 -1.06
C TRP A 195 0.49 -0.27 -1.78
N THR A 196 1.72 -0.28 -1.27
CA THR A 196 2.75 -1.26 -1.65
C THR A 196 3.25 -1.96 -0.40
N PHE A 197 3.88 -3.09 -0.61
CA PHE A 197 4.62 -3.80 0.40
C PHE A 197 6.10 -3.41 0.35
N VAL A 198 6.83 -3.42 1.46
CA VAL A 198 8.30 -3.31 1.49
C VAL A 198 8.82 -4.29 2.56
N PRO A 199 9.30 -5.48 2.19
CA PRO A 199 9.91 -6.41 3.13
C PRO A 199 11.29 -5.92 3.53
N LEU A 200 11.55 -5.86 4.83
CA LEU A 200 12.86 -5.52 5.38
C LEU A 200 13.76 -6.76 5.48
N THR A 201 13.19 -7.90 5.86
CA THR A 201 13.86 -9.20 5.86
C THR A 201 13.62 -9.96 4.55
N GLN A 202 14.39 -11.02 4.30
CA GLN A 202 14.21 -11.85 3.11
C GLN A 202 12.75 -12.26 2.93
N TYR A 203 12.22 -12.03 1.73
CA TYR A 203 10.85 -12.36 1.36
C TYR A 203 10.84 -13.12 0.03
N HIS A 204 10.29 -14.33 0.05
CA HIS A 204 10.46 -15.32 -1.02
C HIS A 204 11.95 -15.70 -1.21
N GLY A 205 12.51 -15.49 -2.41
CA GLY A 205 13.91 -15.78 -2.76
C GLY A 205 14.80 -14.53 -2.86
N GLY A 206 15.91 -14.63 -3.58
CA GLY A 206 16.83 -13.51 -3.87
C GLY A 206 18.00 -13.33 -2.90
N GLY A 207 17.91 -13.91 -1.69
CA GLY A 207 19.01 -13.95 -0.74
C GLY A 207 19.51 -12.56 -0.31
N THR A 208 20.82 -12.44 -0.11
CA THR A 208 21.47 -11.23 0.39
C THR A 208 21.34 -10.04 -0.55
N ASP A 209 21.25 -10.25 -1.86
CA ASP A 209 21.19 -9.16 -2.85
C ASP A 209 19.80 -8.50 -2.90
N ALA A 210 18.79 -9.21 -2.41
CA ALA A 210 17.40 -8.74 -2.37
C ALA A 210 16.96 -8.25 -0.98
N THR A 211 17.66 -8.65 0.07
CA THR A 211 17.28 -8.37 1.46
C THR A 211 17.78 -6.98 1.91
N LEU A 212 16.96 -6.23 2.65
CA LEU A 212 17.33 -4.93 3.20
C LEU A 212 17.99 -5.03 4.58
N GLU A 213 17.68 -6.04 5.40
CA GLU A 213 18.38 -6.26 6.67
C GLU A 213 19.75 -6.94 6.45
N PRO A 214 20.82 -6.47 7.12
CA PRO A 214 20.87 -5.35 8.09
C PRO A 214 20.66 -3.98 7.43
N LEU A 215 19.76 -3.17 8.00
CA LEU A 215 19.34 -1.89 7.42
C LEU A 215 20.49 -0.87 7.38
N ALA A 216 21.39 -0.92 8.37
CA ALA A 216 22.56 -0.06 8.43
C ALA A 216 23.52 -0.26 7.24
N ASP A 217 23.57 -1.46 6.66
CA ASP A 217 24.41 -1.78 5.51
C ASP A 217 23.76 -1.37 4.16
N HIS A 218 22.47 -1.05 4.18
CA HIS A 218 21.62 -0.79 3.00
C HIS A 218 20.82 0.51 3.16
N LEU A 219 21.42 1.52 3.81
CA LEU A 219 20.79 2.82 4.07
C LEU A 219 20.32 3.52 2.79
N HIS A 220 21.10 3.44 1.71
CA HIS A 220 20.77 4.07 0.43
C HIS A 220 19.49 3.48 -0.16
N GLU A 221 19.37 2.15 -0.20
CA GLU A 221 18.20 1.49 -0.75
C GLU A 221 16.97 1.66 0.14
N TYR A 222 17.16 1.67 1.47
CA TYR A 222 16.07 1.96 2.40
C TYR A 222 15.58 3.42 2.26
N ASP A 223 16.51 4.37 2.08
CA ASP A 223 16.22 5.77 1.75
C ASP A 223 15.38 5.90 0.49
N ALA A 224 15.78 5.19 -0.58
CA ALA A 224 15.12 5.22 -1.87
C ALA A 224 13.69 4.68 -1.80
N HIS A 225 13.48 3.54 -1.12
CA HIS A 225 12.13 3.00 -0.90
C HIS A 225 11.25 3.97 -0.10
N MET A 226 11.75 4.59 0.96
CA MET A 226 10.99 5.60 1.71
C MET A 226 10.67 6.84 0.88
N THR A 227 11.65 7.34 0.14
CA THR A 227 11.49 8.53 -0.68
C THR A 227 10.44 8.32 -1.75
N GLN A 228 10.50 7.21 -2.50
CA GLN A 228 9.54 6.97 -3.57
C GLN A 228 8.12 6.72 -3.06
N ASN A 229 7.96 6.01 -1.94
CA ASN A 229 6.64 5.69 -1.43
C ASN A 229 5.98 6.92 -0.79
N TYR A 230 6.65 7.54 0.19
CA TYR A 230 6.08 8.72 0.87
C TYR A 230 6.02 9.94 -0.04
N GLY A 231 7.04 10.13 -0.89
CA GLY A 231 7.11 11.23 -1.84
C GLY A 231 6.16 11.11 -3.03
N SER A 232 5.46 9.97 -3.18
CA SER A 232 4.38 9.80 -4.15
C SER A 232 3.00 9.72 -3.50
N GLY A 233 2.89 9.76 -2.18
CA GLY A 233 1.62 9.57 -1.46
C GLY A 233 1.15 8.12 -1.38
N VAL A 234 1.95 7.15 -1.84
CA VAL A 234 1.62 5.72 -1.77
C VAL A 234 1.88 5.19 -0.36
N GLN A 235 0.90 4.48 0.18
CA GLN A 235 0.96 3.97 1.55
C GLN A 235 1.72 2.64 1.63
N ALA A 236 3.02 2.67 1.88
CA ALA A 236 3.81 1.46 2.01
C ALA A 236 3.64 0.75 3.37
N CYS A 237 3.49 -0.57 3.34
CA CYS A 237 3.58 -1.46 4.50
C CYS A 237 5.02 -1.99 4.62
N TYR A 238 5.80 -1.38 5.52
CA TYR A 238 7.15 -1.84 5.86
C TYR A 238 7.06 -3.05 6.79
N ARG A 239 7.47 -4.23 6.33
CA ARG A 239 7.35 -5.49 7.08
C ARG A 239 8.70 -5.99 7.55
N GLY A 240 8.85 -6.11 8.86
CA GLY A 240 10.00 -6.71 9.52
C GLY A 240 9.78 -6.74 11.03
N PRO A 241 10.70 -7.36 11.79
CA PRO A 241 10.66 -7.38 13.25
C PRO A 241 10.92 -5.99 13.88
N ARG A 242 11.49 -5.05 13.11
CA ARG A 242 11.88 -3.70 13.55
C ARG A 242 11.89 -2.73 12.36
N LEU A 243 11.90 -1.41 12.64
CA LEU A 243 11.98 -0.35 11.62
C LEU A 243 13.38 0.23 11.45
N TYR A 244 14.27 -0.01 12.42
CA TYR A 244 15.65 0.44 12.46
C TYR A 244 16.47 -0.51 13.35
N ASP A 245 17.76 -0.65 13.06
CA ASP A 245 18.70 -1.55 13.74
C ASP A 245 19.88 -0.82 14.42
N THR A 246 20.12 0.44 14.05
CA THR A 246 21.13 1.33 14.61
C THR A 246 20.56 2.74 14.80
N GLU A 247 21.39 3.65 15.33
CA GLU A 247 21.01 5.06 15.46
C GLU A 247 20.87 5.72 14.08
N GLU A 248 21.79 5.42 13.17
CA GLU A 248 21.83 5.98 11.82
C GLU A 248 20.56 5.62 11.03
N THR A 249 20.10 4.37 11.14
CA THR A 249 18.81 3.96 10.53
C THR A 249 17.63 4.65 11.20
N ARG A 250 17.63 4.81 12.53
CA ARG A 250 16.57 5.56 13.23
C ARG A 250 16.49 7.01 12.78
N GLU A 251 17.63 7.67 12.61
CA GLU A 251 17.68 9.04 12.12
C GLU A 251 17.18 9.14 10.68
N LEU A 252 17.54 8.19 9.81
CA LEU A 252 17.02 8.12 8.44
C LEU A 252 15.50 8.04 8.44
N VAL A 253 14.92 7.09 9.17
CA VAL A 253 13.46 6.95 9.28
C VAL A 253 12.84 8.25 9.81
N THR A 254 13.40 8.83 10.86
CA THR A 254 12.89 10.06 11.47
C THR A 254 12.89 11.22 10.48
N ARG A 255 13.98 11.41 9.73
CA ARG A 255 14.08 12.45 8.69
C ARG A 255 13.06 12.25 7.58
N LYS A 256 12.86 11.03 7.10
CA LYS A 256 11.87 10.74 6.04
C LYS A 256 10.44 10.98 6.49
N ILE A 257 10.09 10.58 7.71
CA ILE A 257 8.77 10.85 8.27
C ILE A 257 8.56 12.34 8.54
N ALA A 258 9.58 13.07 9.01
CA ALA A 258 9.50 14.51 9.17
C ALA A 258 9.28 15.24 7.83
N HIS A 259 10.01 14.83 6.78
CA HIS A 259 9.82 15.35 5.43
C HIS A 259 8.40 15.07 4.91
N TYR A 260 7.92 13.83 5.03
CA TYR A 260 6.55 13.50 4.64
C TYR A 260 5.53 14.36 5.39
N LYS A 261 5.65 14.49 6.72
CA LYS A 261 4.74 15.31 7.52
C LYS A 261 4.74 16.78 7.13
N LYS A 262 5.88 17.33 6.73
CA LYS A 262 6.00 18.71 6.26
C LYS A 262 5.23 18.96 4.96
N TYR A 263 5.27 17.99 4.03
CA TYR A 263 4.66 18.13 2.70
C TYR A 263 3.41 17.29 2.49
N ARG A 264 2.88 16.65 3.53
CA ARG A 264 1.80 15.65 3.43
C ARG A 264 0.57 16.15 2.69
N ASP A 265 0.24 17.44 2.78
CA ASP A 265 -0.97 17.96 2.17
C ASP A 265 -0.86 17.90 0.64
N ILE A 266 0.28 18.30 0.07
CA ILE A 266 0.53 18.20 -1.38
C ILE A 266 0.93 16.77 -1.80
N LEU A 267 1.68 16.03 -0.98
CA LEU A 267 2.10 14.65 -1.32
C LEU A 267 0.94 13.64 -1.33
N ASN A 268 -0.25 14.01 -0.82
CA ASN A 268 -1.45 13.19 -0.95
C ASN A 268 -2.42 13.71 -2.02
N ALA A 269 -2.03 14.74 -2.79
CA ALA A 269 -2.83 15.28 -3.89
C ALA A 269 -2.71 14.43 -5.17
N ASP A 270 -3.55 14.76 -6.16
CA ASP A 270 -3.51 14.15 -7.48
C ASP A 270 -2.17 14.40 -8.19
N VAL A 271 -1.81 13.50 -9.10
CA VAL A 271 -0.51 13.52 -9.78
C VAL A 271 -0.65 13.75 -11.27
N ILE A 272 0.28 14.50 -11.83
CA ILE A 272 0.59 14.53 -13.26
C ILE A 272 1.84 13.67 -13.48
N HIS A 273 1.68 12.66 -14.31
CA HIS A 273 2.78 11.81 -14.73
C HIS A 273 3.73 12.57 -15.64
N LEU A 274 5.01 12.67 -15.23
CA LEU A 274 6.06 13.24 -16.07
C LEU A 274 6.67 12.09 -16.89
N ARG A 275 7.91 11.70 -16.60
CA ARG A 275 8.60 10.62 -17.30
C ARG A 275 8.49 9.30 -16.55
N ARG A 276 8.03 8.26 -17.25
CA ARG A 276 7.95 6.89 -16.72
C ARG A 276 9.36 6.35 -16.45
N PRO A 277 9.61 5.63 -15.34
CA PRO A 277 10.91 5.05 -15.06
C PRO A 277 11.30 3.96 -16.06
N ASP A 278 12.52 4.04 -16.58
CA ASP A 278 13.10 3.07 -17.53
C ASP A 278 14.57 2.72 -17.22
N GLY A 279 15.16 3.32 -16.19
CA GLY A 279 16.55 3.08 -15.77
C GLY A 279 17.61 3.75 -16.64
N ARG A 280 17.23 4.62 -17.60
CA ARG A 280 18.17 5.19 -18.59
C ARG A 280 18.35 6.70 -18.50
N ASP A 281 17.39 7.39 -17.92
CA ASP A 281 17.41 8.84 -17.70
C ASP A 281 16.52 9.14 -16.49
N TRP A 282 16.30 10.43 -16.19
CA TRP A 282 15.47 10.86 -15.08
C TRP A 282 14.05 10.30 -15.14
N ASP A 283 13.40 10.11 -14.01
CA ASP A 283 11.99 9.75 -13.94
C ASP A 283 11.28 10.55 -12.85
N GLY A 284 9.96 10.68 -12.92
CA GLY A 284 9.26 11.47 -11.91
C GLY A 284 7.79 11.70 -12.13
N ILE A 285 7.18 12.29 -11.10
CA ILE A 285 5.78 12.70 -11.05
C ILE A 285 5.69 14.11 -10.44
N LEU A 286 4.58 14.79 -10.68
CA LEU A 286 4.25 16.10 -10.12
C LEU A 286 2.91 16.02 -9.41
N HIS A 287 2.90 16.18 -8.08
CA HIS A 287 1.65 16.42 -7.35
C HIS A 287 1.12 17.81 -7.65
N VAL A 288 -0.20 17.97 -7.77
CA VAL A 288 -0.86 19.25 -8.02
C VAL A 288 -2.12 19.41 -7.18
N ASP A 289 -2.26 20.57 -6.53
CA ASP A 289 -3.52 20.98 -5.90
C ASP A 289 -3.65 22.52 -5.92
N PRO A 290 -4.62 23.09 -6.67
CA PRO A 290 -4.77 24.53 -6.77
C PRO A 290 -5.25 25.20 -5.47
N LYS A 291 -5.74 24.43 -4.49
CA LYS A 291 -6.28 24.94 -3.23
C LYS A 291 -5.21 25.10 -2.14
N LEU A 292 -4.03 24.50 -2.32
CA LEU A 292 -2.95 24.57 -1.36
C LEU A 292 -2.06 25.81 -1.58
N GLU A 293 -1.27 26.15 -0.56
CA GLU A 293 -0.21 27.15 -0.67
C GLU A 293 0.94 26.63 -1.54
N ILE A 294 1.39 25.40 -1.27
CA ILE A 294 2.26 24.66 -2.17
C ILE A 294 1.36 23.98 -3.20
N LYS A 295 1.29 24.56 -4.40
CA LYS A 295 0.38 24.13 -5.45
C LYS A 295 0.93 22.99 -6.31
N GLY A 296 2.24 22.78 -6.28
CA GLY A 296 2.89 21.68 -6.96
C GLY A 296 4.09 21.14 -6.21
N TYR A 297 4.31 19.83 -6.29
CA TYR A 297 5.49 19.16 -5.76
C TYR A 297 5.95 18.09 -6.73
N ALA A 298 7.04 18.35 -7.48
CA ALA A 298 7.66 17.37 -8.34
C ALA A 298 8.74 16.60 -7.59
N LEU A 299 8.83 15.29 -7.83
CA LEU A 299 9.90 14.46 -7.34
C LEU A 299 10.58 13.78 -8.53
N LEU A 300 11.85 14.12 -8.75
CA LEU A 300 12.63 13.72 -9.91
C LEU A 300 13.80 12.84 -9.46
N TYR A 301 13.92 11.66 -10.06
CA TYR A 301 14.93 10.66 -9.72
C TYR A 301 15.95 10.53 -10.83
N ASN A 302 17.16 10.12 -10.46
CA ASN A 302 18.21 9.73 -11.38
C ASN A 302 18.65 8.29 -11.06
N PRO A 303 18.31 7.30 -11.92
CA PRO A 303 18.74 5.91 -11.72
C PRO A 303 20.17 5.62 -12.21
N THR A 304 20.90 6.63 -12.71
CA THR A 304 22.20 6.45 -13.35
C THR A 304 23.36 6.78 -12.42
N GLU A 305 24.55 6.33 -12.80
CA GLU A 305 25.81 6.51 -12.07
C GLU A 305 26.37 7.94 -12.12
N GLU A 306 25.84 8.81 -12.98
CA GLU A 306 26.35 10.17 -13.20
C GLU A 306 25.27 11.21 -12.91
N ASP A 307 25.69 12.41 -12.51
CA ASP A 307 24.78 13.53 -12.33
C ASP A 307 24.09 13.90 -13.66
N LEU A 308 22.76 14.04 -13.62
CA LEU A 308 21.97 14.41 -14.78
C LEU A 308 21.66 15.90 -14.78
N ILE A 309 22.17 16.61 -15.78
CA ILE A 309 21.76 17.99 -16.07
C ILE A 309 20.66 17.95 -17.12
N ARG A 310 19.47 18.46 -16.79
CA ARG A 310 18.30 18.46 -17.67
C ARG A 310 17.52 19.76 -17.56
N GLN A 311 16.89 20.15 -18.66
CA GLN A 311 15.81 21.13 -18.66
C GLN A 311 14.50 20.35 -18.57
N ILE A 312 13.77 20.54 -17.48
CA ILE A 312 12.53 19.82 -17.18
C ILE A 312 11.34 20.74 -17.43
N ARG A 313 10.44 20.27 -18.28
CA ARG A 313 9.18 20.91 -18.60
C ARG A 313 8.12 20.51 -17.58
N LEU A 314 7.74 21.44 -16.71
CA LEU A 314 6.68 21.22 -15.72
C LEU A 314 5.32 21.67 -16.26
N PRO A 315 4.32 20.78 -16.38
CA PRO A 315 2.95 21.15 -16.70
C PRO A 315 2.25 21.69 -15.45
N LEU A 316 1.96 23.00 -15.43
CA LEU A 316 1.40 23.69 -14.27
C LEU A 316 -0.09 24.04 -14.42
N TYR A 317 -0.76 23.64 -15.50
CA TYR A 317 -2.17 23.97 -15.74
C TYR A 317 -3.08 23.68 -14.53
N TYR A 318 -2.93 22.49 -13.91
CA TYR A 318 -3.76 22.06 -12.78
C TYR A 318 -3.33 22.66 -11.42
N THR A 319 -2.25 23.42 -11.35
CA THR A 319 -1.91 24.19 -10.15
C THR A 319 -2.78 25.44 -10.02
N GLY A 320 -3.45 25.88 -11.09
CA GLY A 320 -4.24 27.10 -11.13
C GLY A 320 -3.41 28.39 -11.28
N LEU A 321 -2.09 28.29 -11.40
CA LEU A 321 -1.21 29.41 -11.73
C LEU A 321 -1.32 29.74 -13.24
N SER A 322 -1.23 31.03 -13.59
CA SER A 322 -1.46 31.48 -14.98
C SER A 322 -0.43 32.46 -15.53
N GLU A 323 0.23 33.26 -14.70
CA GLU A 323 1.21 34.27 -15.15
C GLU A 323 2.63 33.92 -14.70
N THR A 324 2.81 33.74 -13.39
CA THR A 324 4.09 33.37 -12.79
C THR A 324 3.95 32.18 -11.86
N ALA A 325 5.06 31.46 -11.68
CA ALA A 325 5.21 30.41 -10.67
C ALA A 325 6.51 30.66 -9.89
N ASN A 326 6.43 30.56 -8.56
CA ASN A 326 7.63 30.57 -7.72
C ASN A 326 8.07 29.12 -7.51
N ILE A 327 9.28 28.79 -7.96
CA ILE A 327 9.81 27.42 -7.92
C ILE A 327 11.07 27.38 -7.07
N SER A 328 11.15 26.41 -6.15
CA SER A 328 12.35 26.10 -5.37
C SER A 328 12.82 24.67 -5.66
N ILE A 329 14.14 24.47 -5.64
CA ILE A 329 14.76 23.14 -5.62
C ILE A 329 14.92 22.74 -4.15
N GLY A 330 14.22 21.69 -3.73
CA GLY A 330 14.14 21.31 -2.33
C GLY A 330 13.65 22.45 -1.45
N ASP A 331 14.31 22.63 -0.31
CA ASP A 331 14.02 23.70 0.66
C ASP A 331 14.82 25.00 0.42
N GLY A 332 15.29 25.20 -0.81
CA GLY A 332 16.08 26.37 -1.20
C GLY A 332 15.26 27.65 -1.41
N SER A 333 15.92 28.66 -1.97
CA SER A 333 15.27 29.91 -2.38
C SER A 333 14.32 29.71 -3.56
N TYR A 334 13.19 30.42 -3.54
CA TYR A 334 12.28 30.46 -4.66
C TYR A 334 12.81 31.40 -5.75
N THR A 335 12.67 30.97 -7.00
CA THR A 335 12.90 31.78 -8.19
C THR A 335 11.59 31.95 -8.93
N GLU A 336 11.31 33.16 -9.41
CA GLU A 336 10.11 33.42 -10.20
C GLU A 336 10.33 32.99 -11.66
N HIS A 337 9.35 32.27 -12.22
CA HIS A 337 9.32 31.86 -13.62
C HIS A 337 8.05 32.35 -14.29
N LEU A 338 8.16 32.87 -15.51
CA LEU A 338 7.01 33.15 -16.37
C LEU A 338 6.40 31.84 -16.88
N ILE A 339 5.08 31.73 -16.79
CA ILE A 339 4.32 30.59 -17.29
C ILE A 339 4.06 30.79 -18.79
N SER A 340 4.42 29.78 -19.60
CA SER A 340 4.17 29.79 -21.03
C SER A 340 2.66 29.69 -21.33
N ARG A 341 2.23 30.05 -22.55
CA ARG A 341 0.80 30.04 -22.94
C ARG A 341 0.13 28.67 -22.84
N ASP A 342 0.91 27.60 -22.86
CA ASP A 342 0.48 26.21 -22.65
C ASP A 342 0.54 25.77 -21.17
N TYR A 343 0.69 26.74 -20.25
CA TYR A 343 0.75 26.55 -18.82
C TYR A 343 1.94 25.72 -18.35
N SER A 344 3.08 25.84 -19.03
CA SER A 344 4.31 25.14 -18.64
C SER A 344 5.43 26.08 -18.24
N VAL A 345 6.36 25.55 -17.45
CA VAL A 345 7.61 26.20 -17.07
C VAL A 345 8.77 25.25 -17.34
N GLU A 346 9.85 25.77 -17.94
CA GLU A 346 11.11 25.04 -18.12
C GLU A 346 12.05 25.35 -16.94
N VAL A 347 12.52 24.31 -16.26
CA VAL A 347 13.42 24.43 -15.09
C VAL A 347 14.70 23.66 -15.36
N ASN A 348 15.85 24.32 -15.27
CA ASN A 348 17.15 23.65 -15.34
C ASN A 348 17.46 23.02 -13.98
N VAL A 349 17.77 21.73 -13.99
CA VAL A 349 18.06 20.97 -12.78
C VAL A 349 19.33 20.13 -12.96
N THR A 350 19.99 19.87 -11.83
CA THR A 350 21.01 18.83 -11.69
C THR A 350 20.48 17.81 -10.70
N ILE A 351 20.30 16.57 -11.14
CA ILE A 351 19.83 15.46 -10.31
C ILE A 351 21.04 14.56 -10.00
N PRO A 352 21.42 14.39 -8.72
CA PRO A 352 22.62 13.63 -8.37
C PRO A 352 22.51 12.16 -8.78
N ALA A 353 23.64 11.53 -9.10
CA ALA A 353 23.72 10.08 -9.37
C ALA A 353 23.03 9.26 -8.27
N HIS A 354 22.26 8.25 -8.66
CA HIS A 354 21.46 7.40 -7.75
C HIS A 354 20.61 8.17 -6.72
N GLY A 355 20.23 9.39 -7.07
CA GLY A 355 19.62 10.33 -6.16
C GLY A 355 18.32 10.89 -6.68
N TYR A 356 17.85 11.93 -6.00
CA TYR A 356 16.62 12.62 -6.34
C TYR A 356 16.70 14.09 -5.93
N ILE A 357 15.84 14.89 -6.53
CA ILE A 357 15.53 16.25 -6.09
C ILE A 357 14.01 16.43 -6.04
N SER A 358 13.56 17.42 -5.28
CA SER A 358 12.19 17.90 -5.36
C SER A 358 12.13 19.30 -5.93
N LEU A 359 11.05 19.61 -6.65
CA LEU A 359 10.70 20.97 -7.07
C LEU A 359 9.41 21.38 -6.40
N ILE A 360 9.43 22.48 -5.65
CA ILE A 360 8.30 22.99 -4.88
C ILE A 360 7.75 24.22 -5.61
N VAL A 361 6.47 24.19 -5.96
CA VAL A 361 5.80 25.24 -6.75
C VAL A 361 4.77 25.95 -5.89
N LYS A 362 4.83 27.28 -5.86
CA LYS A 362 3.87 28.16 -5.21
C LYS A 362 3.23 29.13 -6.19
#